data_AF-A0A6P3Z342-F1
#
_entry.id   AF-A0A6P3Z342-F1
#
_cell.length_a   1.000
_cell.length_b   1.000
_cell.length_c   1.000
_cell.angle_alpha   90.00
_cell.angle_beta   90.00
_cell.angle_gamma   90.00
#
_symmetry.space_group_name_H-M   'P 1'
#
loop_
_entity.id
_entity.type
_entity.pdbx_description
1 polymer ?
#
loop_
_entity_poly.entity_id
_entity_poly.type
_entity_poly.pdbx_seq_one_letter_code
_entity_poly.pdbx_strand_id
1 'polypeptide(L)'
;MAVDYPADKVGVYILDDGGRPEFRRFAKYAGCGYLTRPDNAHAKAGNLNAALPRTQGELICIFDCDHVTTRAFLQMTVGWFQRDAELALLQTPHHFYSRDPIQRNFTIMGELPGEGELFYDVVQDGNDFWNASFFCGSCAIIRRSALEEVGGFAGETVTEDAHTALKLQRLGWRSAYLNIKLSAGLATEKLALHIGQRARWARGMSQMLRIDNPLLGPGLTLPQRLCYLNAMLHFQFPLPRIVFLTSPLAFLLAGQSVIHAAAPMIFAYAAPHLFGTMIATHRVQGGSRRLFWSEIYESLLAFHLLRPTLETLINPKLGKFNVTAKGGVIDKPFFDYGSVMPHMVAAALLAAGLCAGFGRLALGTADVWTVVMNMAWSVFSLLILISAIMIGRESRQSRHSVRVEAALPVTLFFDNGAVIDAVTEDASIGGLAVRIPSDLDLSNLAVTEVELRTGGENLVLPVKAAGAGAGLLRMRFLKLSFEQRMGLSVAVLGRSDAWETEDRKLENSMVKAA
;
A
#
# COMPACT_ATOMS: atom_id res chain seq x y z
N MET A 1 13.34 -20.00 13.17
CA MET A 1 12.72 -19.49 11.92
C MET A 1 11.41 -20.22 11.71
N ALA A 2 10.34 -19.52 11.31
CA ALA A 2 8.97 -20.07 11.33
C ALA A 2 8.37 -20.34 9.94
N VAL A 3 9.07 -19.99 8.86
CA VAL A 3 8.63 -20.33 7.50
C VAL A 3 8.78 -21.82 7.28
N ASP A 4 7.78 -22.47 6.69
CA ASP A 4 7.71 -23.93 6.56
C ASP A 4 8.57 -24.40 5.36
N TYR A 5 9.88 -24.35 5.50
CA TYR A 5 10.85 -24.77 4.49
C TYR A 5 12.09 -25.41 5.17
N PRO A 6 12.82 -26.33 4.51
CA PRO A 6 14.00 -26.97 5.11
C PRO A 6 14.99 -25.94 5.65
N ALA A 7 15.31 -26.04 6.94
CA ALA A 7 16.08 -25.02 7.67
C ALA A 7 17.51 -24.84 7.13
N ASP A 8 18.10 -25.90 6.58
CA ASP A 8 19.41 -25.92 5.92
C ASP A 8 19.40 -25.19 4.56
N LYS A 9 18.22 -24.93 3.99
CA LYS A 9 18.03 -24.24 2.70
C LYS A 9 17.57 -22.79 2.83
N VAL A 10 17.47 -22.27 4.06
CA VAL A 10 17.02 -20.88 4.32
C VAL A 10 18.08 -20.11 5.10
N GLY A 11 18.56 -19.02 4.51
CA GLY A 11 19.38 -18.03 5.21
C GLY A 11 18.63 -16.71 5.34
N VAL A 12 18.38 -16.27 6.58
CA VAL A 12 17.76 -14.96 6.85
C VAL A 12 18.83 -13.96 7.26
N TYR A 13 18.81 -12.78 6.64
CA TYR A 13 19.77 -11.71 6.89
C TYR A 13 19.06 -10.39 7.19
N ILE A 14 19.49 -9.72 8.25
CA ILE A 14 19.14 -8.33 8.52
C ILE A 14 20.18 -7.43 7.86
N LEU A 15 19.74 -6.60 6.93
CA LEU A 15 20.58 -5.64 6.21
C LEU A 15 20.40 -4.25 6.82
N ASP A 16 21.34 -3.82 7.66
CA ASP A 16 21.22 -2.59 8.44
C ASP A 16 22.14 -1.45 7.94
N ASP A 17 21.54 -0.49 7.24
CA ASP A 17 22.17 0.78 6.81
C ASP A 17 22.48 1.74 7.99
N GLY A 18 21.87 1.50 9.16
CA GLY A 18 22.10 2.31 10.36
C GLY A 18 23.28 1.85 11.22
N GLY A 19 23.85 0.68 10.95
CA GLY A 19 24.99 0.14 11.71
C GLY A 19 24.71 -0.06 13.20
N ARG A 20 23.48 -0.41 13.58
CA ARG A 20 22.99 -0.33 14.96
C ARG A 20 23.35 -1.58 15.78
N PRO A 21 24.08 -1.44 16.91
CA PRO A 21 24.52 -2.58 17.73
C PRO A 21 23.38 -3.44 18.28
N GLU A 22 22.22 -2.85 18.54
CA GLU A 22 21.02 -3.55 19.02
C GLU A 22 20.47 -4.54 17.99
N PHE A 23 20.49 -4.19 16.70
CA PHE A 23 20.04 -5.11 15.65
C PHE A 23 21.03 -6.24 15.41
N ARG A 24 22.33 -5.99 15.59
CA ARG A 24 23.34 -7.06 15.57
C ARG A 24 23.13 -8.06 16.71
N ARG A 25 22.85 -7.59 17.92
CA ARG A 25 22.52 -8.46 19.07
C ARG A 25 21.24 -9.25 18.82
N PHE A 26 20.21 -8.58 18.28
CA PHE A 26 18.94 -9.22 17.92
C PHE A 26 19.13 -10.30 16.86
N ALA A 27 19.86 -10.03 15.78
CA ALA A 27 20.13 -10.99 14.72
C ALA A 27 20.80 -12.26 15.27
N LYS A 28 21.82 -12.09 16.13
CA LYS A 28 22.48 -13.22 16.81
C LYS A 28 21.49 -14.03 17.66
N TYR A 29 20.62 -13.36 18.40
CA TYR A 29 19.62 -14.02 19.25
C TYR A 29 18.53 -14.74 18.45
N ALA A 30 18.11 -14.16 17.31
CA ALA A 30 17.13 -14.73 16.40
C ALA A 30 17.69 -15.85 15.49
N GLY A 31 19.01 -16.07 15.50
CA GLY A 31 19.67 -17.02 14.60
C GLY A 31 19.77 -16.55 13.16
N CYS A 32 19.76 -15.23 12.92
CA CYS A 32 19.85 -14.61 11.60
C CYS A 32 21.23 -13.99 11.36
N GLY A 33 21.62 -13.88 10.09
CA GLY A 33 22.79 -13.10 9.69
C GLY A 33 22.56 -11.60 9.89
N TYR A 34 23.63 -10.85 10.18
CA TYR A 34 23.61 -9.38 10.24
C TYR A 34 24.67 -8.84 9.27
N LEU A 35 24.23 -8.01 8.34
CA LEU A 35 25.10 -7.33 7.38
C LEU A 35 24.88 -5.84 7.46
N THR A 36 25.97 -5.10 7.30
CA THR A 36 26.00 -3.64 7.21
C THR A 36 27.07 -3.24 6.20
N ARG A 37 27.21 -1.95 5.91
CA ARG A 37 28.14 -1.42 4.92
C ARG A 37 28.72 -0.08 5.38
N PRO A 38 29.91 0.31 4.86
CA PRO A 38 30.59 1.53 5.31
C PRO A 38 29.93 2.81 4.80
N ASP A 39 29.23 2.76 3.67
CA ASP A 39 28.60 3.92 3.03
C ASP A 39 27.09 3.71 2.83
N ASN A 40 26.32 4.81 2.84
CA ASN A 40 24.87 4.78 2.62
C ASN A 40 24.48 5.17 1.20
N ALA A 41 25.35 4.88 0.23
CA ALA A 41 25.14 5.20 -1.18
C ALA A 41 23.96 4.39 -1.77
N HIS A 42 23.17 4.97 -2.68
CA HIS A 42 22.04 4.27 -3.32
C HIS A 42 20.99 3.63 -2.39
N ALA A 43 20.89 4.08 -1.12
CA ALA A 43 19.88 3.65 -0.15
C ALA A 43 19.65 2.12 -0.16
N LYS A 44 18.40 1.67 -0.27
CA LYS A 44 18.01 0.25 -0.24
C LYS A 44 18.71 -0.60 -1.31
N ALA A 45 18.80 -0.12 -2.55
CA ALA A 45 19.48 -0.83 -3.64
C ALA A 45 20.95 -1.11 -3.30
N GLY A 46 21.64 -0.09 -2.79
CA GLY A 46 23.04 -0.24 -2.40
C GLY A 46 23.23 -1.20 -1.23
N ASN A 47 22.31 -1.21 -0.26
CA ASN A 47 22.34 -2.15 0.86
C ASN A 47 22.17 -3.61 0.39
N LEU A 48 21.20 -3.83 -0.51
CA LEU A 48 20.99 -5.13 -1.14
C LEU A 48 22.21 -5.57 -1.97
N ASN A 49 22.76 -4.69 -2.81
CA ASN A 49 23.96 -4.97 -3.61
C ASN A 49 25.19 -5.27 -2.75
N ALA A 50 25.38 -4.58 -1.63
CA ALA A 50 26.45 -4.88 -0.70
C ALA A 50 26.29 -6.26 -0.06
N ALA A 51 25.06 -6.79 0.06
CA ALA A 51 24.79 -8.11 0.63
C ALA A 51 24.96 -9.25 -0.38
N LEU A 52 24.74 -9.00 -1.68
CA LEU A 52 24.86 -10.00 -2.74
C LEU A 52 26.15 -10.85 -2.68
N PRO A 53 27.37 -10.27 -2.65
CA PRO A 53 28.60 -11.06 -2.64
C PRO A 53 28.89 -11.76 -1.29
N ARG A 54 28.08 -11.48 -0.26
CA ARG A 54 28.24 -12.01 1.11
C ARG A 54 27.21 -13.09 1.46
N THR A 55 26.40 -13.50 0.48
CA THR A 55 25.31 -14.48 0.62
C THR A 55 25.38 -15.47 -0.56
N GLN A 56 24.86 -16.69 -0.38
CA GLN A 56 25.04 -17.78 -1.36
C GLN A 56 23.74 -18.37 -1.91
N GLY A 57 22.56 -17.95 -1.43
CA GLY A 57 21.29 -18.55 -1.84
C GLY A 57 20.95 -18.27 -3.32
N GLU A 58 20.54 -19.30 -4.07
CA GLU A 58 20.16 -19.21 -5.49
C GLU A 58 18.96 -18.29 -5.75
N LEU A 59 18.04 -18.25 -4.78
CA LEU A 59 16.86 -17.40 -4.79
C LEU A 59 16.96 -16.39 -3.64
N ILE A 60 16.65 -15.14 -3.95
CA ILE A 60 16.74 -14.01 -3.02
C ILE A 60 15.33 -13.54 -2.71
N CYS A 61 14.90 -13.75 -1.47
CA CYS A 61 13.62 -13.26 -0.98
C CYS A 61 13.79 -11.90 -0.29
N ILE A 62 12.93 -10.94 -0.62
CA ILE A 62 13.07 -9.55 -0.15
C ILE A 62 11.81 -9.16 0.62
N PHE A 63 11.99 -8.70 1.86
CA PHE A 63 10.95 -8.12 2.68
C PHE A 63 11.43 -6.79 3.28
N ASP A 64 10.58 -5.77 3.23
CA ASP A 64 10.80 -4.58 4.06
C ASP A 64 10.56 -4.91 5.54
N CYS A 65 11.18 -4.14 6.45
CA CYS A 65 11.11 -4.39 7.89
C CYS A 65 9.69 -4.32 8.49
N ASP A 66 8.74 -3.74 7.78
CA ASP A 66 7.32 -3.66 8.14
C ASP A 66 6.47 -4.77 7.52
N HIS A 67 6.99 -5.59 6.62
CA HIS A 67 6.29 -6.73 6.03
C HIS A 67 6.57 -8.02 6.82
N VAL A 68 5.50 -8.63 7.33
CA VAL A 68 5.55 -9.95 7.96
C VAL A 68 5.05 -10.98 6.96
N THR A 69 5.83 -12.05 6.77
CA THR A 69 5.50 -13.13 5.84
C THR A 69 4.76 -14.27 6.53
N THR A 70 3.87 -14.92 5.80
CA THR A 70 3.20 -16.14 6.23
C THR A 70 4.17 -17.33 6.19
N ARG A 71 3.88 -18.36 6.98
CA ARG A 71 4.68 -19.58 7.03
C ARG A 71 4.72 -20.31 5.68
N ALA A 72 3.63 -20.21 4.91
CA ALA A 72 3.48 -20.84 3.60
C ALA A 72 4.24 -20.15 2.47
N PHE A 73 4.80 -18.95 2.69
CA PHE A 73 5.35 -18.12 1.61
C PHE A 73 6.28 -18.88 0.67
N LEU A 74 7.34 -19.52 1.20
CA LEU A 74 8.31 -20.23 0.36
C LEU A 74 7.74 -21.50 -0.28
N GLN A 75 6.82 -22.20 0.39
CA GLN A 75 6.16 -23.39 -0.19
C GLN A 75 5.32 -23.02 -1.41
N MET A 76 4.65 -21.87 -1.37
CA MET A 76 3.77 -21.40 -2.43
C MET A 76 4.52 -20.74 -3.60
N THR A 77 5.76 -20.28 -3.40
CA THR A 77 6.48 -19.47 -4.39
C THR A 77 7.68 -20.18 -5.03
N VAL A 78 8.47 -20.95 -4.29
CA VAL A 78 9.77 -21.46 -4.78
C VAL A 78 9.59 -22.46 -5.94
N GLY A 79 8.52 -23.25 -5.94
CA GLY A 79 8.26 -24.25 -6.98
C GLY A 79 8.17 -23.67 -8.40
N TRP A 80 7.79 -22.40 -8.55
CA TRP A 80 7.70 -21.74 -9.85
C TRP A 80 9.06 -21.56 -10.54
N PHE A 81 10.13 -21.34 -9.77
CA PHE A 81 11.49 -21.23 -10.30
C PHE A 81 12.09 -22.58 -10.74
N GLN A 82 11.53 -23.68 -10.25
CA GLN A 82 11.88 -25.03 -10.71
C GLN A 82 11.12 -25.39 -11.98
N ARG A 83 9.87 -24.92 -12.10
CA ARG A 83 9.03 -25.11 -13.28
C ARG A 83 9.54 -24.32 -14.48
N ASP A 84 10.00 -23.09 -14.26
CA ASP A 84 10.46 -22.19 -15.31
C ASP A 84 11.89 -21.70 -15.01
N ALA A 85 12.84 -22.21 -15.79
CA ALA A 85 14.25 -21.84 -15.67
C ALA A 85 14.52 -20.37 -16.05
N GLU A 86 13.67 -19.79 -16.90
CA GLU A 86 13.75 -18.39 -17.35
C GLU A 86 12.98 -17.43 -16.44
N LEU A 87 12.35 -17.92 -15.37
CA LEU A 87 11.73 -17.06 -14.36
C LEU A 87 12.80 -16.40 -13.51
N ALA A 88 12.91 -15.08 -13.61
CA ALA A 88 13.81 -14.27 -12.78
C ALA A 88 13.13 -13.65 -11.57
N LEU A 89 11.84 -13.35 -11.64
CA LEU A 89 11.12 -12.61 -10.61
C LEU A 89 9.75 -13.23 -10.35
N LEU A 90 9.42 -13.46 -9.08
CA LEU A 90 8.06 -13.76 -8.65
C LEU A 90 7.64 -12.74 -7.60
N GLN A 91 6.58 -11.98 -7.89
CA GLN A 91 6.01 -10.97 -7.00
C GLN A 91 4.72 -11.50 -6.36
N THR A 92 4.50 -11.16 -5.09
CA THR A 92 3.22 -11.39 -4.38
C THR A 92 2.59 -10.04 -3.96
N PRO A 93 1.27 -9.95 -3.73
CA PRO A 93 0.61 -8.71 -3.30
C PRO A 93 1.25 -8.04 -2.08
N HIS A 94 1.28 -6.70 -2.06
CA HIS A 94 1.46 -5.97 -0.81
C HIS A 94 0.10 -5.80 -0.14
N HIS A 95 -0.20 -6.70 0.79
CA HIS A 95 -1.37 -6.53 1.64
C HIS A 95 -1.00 -5.62 2.83
N PHE A 96 -1.86 -4.68 3.20
CA PHE A 96 -1.68 -3.88 4.40
C PHE A 96 -2.79 -4.21 5.40
N TYR A 97 -2.40 -4.64 6.61
CA TYR A 97 -3.35 -4.96 7.67
C TYR A 97 -3.70 -3.74 8.53
N SER A 98 -3.16 -2.58 8.19
CA SER A 98 -3.52 -1.28 8.77
C SER A 98 -4.11 -0.35 7.73
N ARG A 99 -5.11 0.43 8.14
CA ARG A 99 -5.72 1.45 7.27
C ARG A 99 -4.73 2.59 7.01
N ASP A 100 -4.68 3.03 5.76
CA ASP A 100 -3.91 4.22 5.40
C ASP A 100 -4.56 5.51 5.93
N PRO A 101 -3.84 6.65 5.96
CA PRO A 101 -4.35 7.89 6.55
C PRO A 101 -5.59 8.42 5.84
N ILE A 102 -5.73 8.15 4.54
CA ILE A 102 -6.84 8.63 3.72
C ILE A 102 -8.10 7.84 4.07
N GLN A 103 -8.01 6.50 4.12
CA GLN A 103 -9.10 5.63 4.62
C GLN A 103 -9.49 5.96 6.06
N ARG A 104 -8.51 6.24 6.92
CA ARG A 104 -8.74 6.54 8.33
C ARG A 104 -9.43 7.89 8.54
N ASN A 105 -9.02 8.92 7.81
CA ASN A 105 -9.50 10.28 8.02
C ASN A 105 -10.83 10.54 7.28
N PHE A 106 -11.16 9.74 6.26
CA PHE A 106 -12.36 9.92 5.45
C PHE A 106 -13.43 8.85 5.72
N THR A 107 -14.05 8.91 6.90
CA THR A 107 -15.05 7.92 7.34
C THR A 107 -16.44 8.07 6.71
N ILE A 108 -16.70 9.18 5.98
CA ILE A 108 -18.02 9.49 5.41
C ILE A 108 -18.48 8.46 4.38
N MET A 109 -17.55 7.83 3.66
CA MET A 109 -17.87 6.81 2.65
C MET A 109 -17.82 5.37 3.16
N GLY A 110 -17.77 5.18 4.49
CA GLY A 110 -17.70 3.85 5.10
C GLY A 110 -16.36 3.17 4.80
N GLU A 111 -16.39 1.85 4.63
CA GLU A 111 -15.18 1.08 4.30
C GLU A 111 -14.77 1.26 2.85
N LEU A 112 -13.62 1.90 2.68
CA LEU A 112 -13.02 2.21 1.40
C LEU A 112 -11.91 1.19 1.09
N PRO A 113 -11.83 0.66 -0.13
CA PRO A 113 -10.72 -0.21 -0.52
C PRO A 113 -9.40 0.55 -0.41
N GLY A 114 -8.34 -0.17 -0.03
CA GLY A 114 -7.00 0.39 0.01
C GLY A 114 -6.55 0.83 -1.38
N GLU A 115 -5.75 1.90 -1.47
CA GLU A 115 -5.30 2.41 -2.78
C GLU A 115 -4.57 1.35 -3.62
N GLY A 116 -3.73 0.54 -2.96
CA GLY A 116 -2.96 -0.52 -3.61
C GLY A 116 -3.79 -1.69 -4.13
N GLU A 117 -5.05 -1.86 -3.70
CA GLU A 117 -5.87 -3.03 -4.07
C GLU A 117 -6.11 -3.10 -5.58
N LEU A 118 -6.41 -1.98 -6.25
CA LEU A 118 -6.53 -1.99 -7.71
C LEU A 118 -5.25 -2.49 -8.39
N PHE A 119 -4.10 -2.02 -7.90
CA PHE A 119 -2.83 -2.35 -8.52
C PHE A 119 -2.45 -3.82 -8.31
N TYR A 120 -2.57 -4.32 -7.08
CA TYR A 120 -2.18 -5.68 -6.76
C TYR A 120 -3.23 -6.72 -7.17
N ASP A 121 -4.53 -6.45 -6.99
CA ASP A 121 -5.55 -7.46 -7.27
C ASP A 121 -5.91 -7.57 -8.76
N VAL A 122 -5.78 -6.48 -9.53
CA VAL A 122 -6.22 -6.42 -10.94
C VAL A 122 -5.08 -6.11 -11.90
N VAL A 123 -4.32 -5.03 -11.67
CA VAL A 123 -3.34 -4.54 -12.67
C VAL A 123 -2.11 -5.44 -12.76
N GLN A 124 -1.54 -5.89 -11.64
CA GLN A 124 -0.39 -6.79 -11.63
C GLN A 124 -0.75 -8.15 -12.23
N ASP A 125 -1.91 -8.69 -11.88
CA ASP A 125 -2.44 -9.93 -12.46
C ASP A 125 -2.63 -9.79 -13.98
N GLY A 126 -3.18 -8.67 -14.44
CA GLY A 126 -3.29 -8.36 -15.87
C GLY A 126 -1.94 -8.17 -16.58
N ASN A 127 -0.94 -7.61 -15.91
CA ASN A 127 0.42 -7.48 -16.45
C ASN A 127 1.13 -8.84 -16.53
N ASP A 128 0.79 -9.76 -15.64
CA ASP A 128 1.37 -11.10 -15.61
C ASP A 128 1.07 -11.89 -16.88
N PHE A 129 -0.16 -11.77 -17.37
CA PHE A 129 -0.57 -12.32 -18.66
C PHE A 129 0.36 -11.91 -19.82
N TRP A 130 0.94 -10.71 -19.72
CA TRP A 130 1.86 -10.14 -20.72
C TRP A 130 3.34 -10.31 -20.35
N ASN A 131 3.68 -11.17 -19.38
CA ASN A 131 5.05 -11.32 -18.86
C ASN A 131 5.66 -9.97 -18.47
N ALA A 132 4.90 -9.13 -17.77
CA ALA A 132 5.22 -7.74 -17.45
C ALA A 132 5.03 -7.40 -15.95
N SER A 133 5.02 -8.43 -15.09
CA SER A 133 4.87 -8.28 -13.65
C SER A 133 6.05 -7.51 -13.05
N PHE A 134 5.75 -6.47 -12.26
CA PHE A 134 6.78 -5.58 -11.70
C PHE A 134 7.32 -6.11 -10.37
N PHE A 135 8.59 -5.82 -10.10
CA PHE A 135 9.14 -5.92 -8.75
C PHE A 135 8.75 -4.67 -7.96
N CYS A 136 8.08 -4.87 -6.82
CA CYS A 136 7.57 -3.79 -5.96
C CYS A 136 8.41 -3.59 -4.69
N GLY A 137 9.67 -4.03 -4.70
CA GLY A 137 10.63 -3.76 -3.63
C GLY A 137 10.53 -4.70 -2.43
N SER A 138 9.40 -5.37 -2.22
CA SER A 138 9.16 -6.30 -1.11
C SER A 138 8.21 -7.41 -1.56
N CYS A 139 8.14 -8.49 -0.76
CA CYS A 139 7.22 -9.61 -0.96
C CYS A 139 7.47 -10.31 -2.30
N ALA A 140 8.74 -10.44 -2.67
CA ALA A 140 9.16 -11.00 -3.95
C ALA A 140 10.38 -11.91 -3.80
N ILE A 141 10.52 -12.83 -4.74
CA ILE A 141 11.69 -13.68 -4.92
C ILE A 141 12.34 -13.33 -6.25
N ILE A 142 13.67 -13.19 -6.24
CA ILE A 142 14.48 -12.93 -7.43
C ILE A 142 15.52 -14.04 -7.58
N ARG A 143 15.69 -14.56 -8.79
CA ARG A 143 16.77 -15.49 -9.15
C ARG A 143 18.10 -14.74 -9.13
N ARG A 144 19.06 -15.22 -8.31
CA ARG A 144 20.37 -14.60 -8.15
C ARG A 144 21.11 -14.48 -9.48
N SER A 145 21.17 -15.54 -10.28
CA SER A 145 21.93 -15.54 -11.54
C SER A 145 21.43 -14.47 -12.51
N ALA A 146 20.11 -14.29 -12.61
CA ALA A 146 19.50 -13.25 -13.43
C ALA A 146 19.83 -11.85 -12.90
N LEU A 147 19.82 -11.68 -11.57
CA LEU A 147 20.17 -10.42 -10.93
C LEU A 147 21.66 -10.06 -11.12
N GLU A 148 22.55 -11.04 -11.05
CA GLU A 148 23.98 -10.85 -11.29
C GLU A 148 24.26 -10.48 -12.75
N GLU A 149 23.49 -11.03 -13.70
CA GLU A 149 23.60 -10.69 -15.13
C GLU A 149 23.26 -9.22 -15.42
N VAL A 150 22.28 -8.64 -14.72
CA VAL A 150 21.95 -7.21 -14.83
C VAL A 150 22.84 -6.29 -13.99
N GLY A 151 23.86 -6.84 -13.32
CA GLY A 151 24.80 -6.10 -12.48
C GLY A 151 24.27 -5.75 -11.08
N GLY A 152 23.29 -6.50 -10.57
CA GLY A 152 22.65 -6.27 -9.28
C GLY A 152 21.37 -5.44 -9.36
N PHE A 153 20.91 -4.95 -8.20
CA PHE A 153 19.78 -4.03 -8.11
C PHE A 153 20.13 -2.68 -8.74
N ALA A 154 19.20 -2.12 -9.52
CA ALA A 154 19.37 -0.84 -10.19
C ALA A 154 19.58 0.31 -9.18
N GLY A 155 20.48 1.25 -9.49
CA GLY A 155 20.84 2.36 -8.60
C GLY A 155 20.62 3.74 -9.21
N GLU A 156 20.18 3.79 -10.47
CA GLU A 156 20.07 5.01 -11.28
C GLU A 156 18.81 5.83 -11.00
N THR A 157 17.78 5.18 -10.45
CA THR A 157 16.49 5.79 -10.11
C THR A 157 16.18 5.57 -8.63
N VAL A 158 15.26 6.38 -8.08
CA VAL A 158 14.81 6.22 -6.68
C VAL A 158 13.82 5.05 -6.48
N THR A 159 13.44 4.37 -7.57
CA THR A 159 12.59 3.17 -7.60
C THR A 159 13.43 2.02 -8.16
N GLU A 160 14.39 1.57 -7.36
CA GLU A 160 15.34 0.52 -7.74
C GLU A 160 14.63 -0.76 -8.15
N ASP A 161 13.48 -1.01 -7.55
CA ASP A 161 12.70 -2.21 -7.67
C ASP A 161 12.13 -2.37 -9.08
N ALA A 162 11.28 -1.44 -9.49
CA ALA A 162 10.67 -1.44 -10.82
C ALA A 162 11.74 -1.35 -11.92
N HIS A 163 12.83 -0.62 -11.68
CA HIS A 163 13.92 -0.50 -12.65
C HIS A 163 14.72 -1.79 -12.78
N THR A 164 14.94 -2.52 -11.69
CA THR A 164 15.56 -3.86 -11.74
C THR A 164 14.71 -4.82 -12.56
N ALA A 165 13.38 -4.84 -12.35
CA ALA A 165 12.48 -5.67 -13.15
C ALA A 165 12.54 -5.34 -14.64
N LEU A 166 12.55 -4.05 -15.00
CA LEU A 166 12.69 -3.61 -16.39
C LEU A 166 13.98 -4.12 -17.02
N LYS A 167 15.12 -4.02 -16.31
CA LYS A 167 16.41 -4.51 -16.80
C LYS A 167 16.41 -6.03 -17.01
N LEU A 168 15.85 -6.79 -16.07
CA LEU A 168 15.72 -8.24 -16.19
C LEU A 168 14.94 -8.61 -17.45
N GLN A 169 13.77 -7.99 -17.65
CA GLN A 169 12.93 -8.29 -18.82
C GLN A 169 13.55 -7.89 -20.15
N ARG A 170 14.36 -6.81 -20.18
CA ARG A 170 15.11 -6.43 -21.38
C ARG A 170 16.15 -7.48 -21.80
N LEU A 171 16.63 -8.29 -20.87
CA LEU A 171 17.52 -9.43 -21.16
C LEU A 171 16.75 -10.72 -21.49
N GLY A 172 15.42 -10.65 -21.60
CA GLY A 172 14.57 -11.81 -21.95
C GLY A 172 14.11 -12.64 -20.75
N TRP A 173 14.53 -12.30 -19.52
CA TRP A 173 14.05 -12.98 -18.33
C TRP A 173 12.54 -12.75 -18.12
N ARG A 174 11.87 -13.76 -17.58
CA ARG A 174 10.44 -13.75 -17.29
C ARG A 174 10.16 -13.27 -15.87
N SER A 175 8.98 -12.68 -15.68
CA SER A 175 8.43 -12.40 -14.37
C SER A 175 7.05 -13.01 -14.20
N ALA A 176 6.71 -13.33 -12.94
CA ALA A 176 5.45 -13.91 -12.54
C ALA A 176 4.83 -13.10 -11.39
N TYR A 177 3.51 -13.10 -11.31
CA TYR A 177 2.72 -12.55 -10.22
C TYR A 177 1.83 -13.64 -9.62
N LEU A 178 1.98 -13.89 -8.33
CA LEU A 178 1.11 -14.81 -7.60
C LEU A 178 0.14 -14.00 -6.75
N ASN A 179 -1.11 -13.88 -7.22
CA ASN A 179 -2.18 -13.11 -6.57
C ASN A 179 -2.72 -13.77 -5.28
N ILE A 180 -1.83 -14.13 -4.36
CA ILE A 180 -2.11 -14.71 -3.05
C ILE A 180 -1.43 -13.84 -1.99
N LYS A 181 -2.19 -13.37 -1.00
CA LYS A 181 -1.70 -12.50 0.07
C LYS A 181 -0.85 -13.31 1.06
N LEU A 182 0.42 -13.53 0.73
CA LEU A 182 1.36 -14.34 1.53
C LEU A 182 2.18 -13.53 2.52
N SER A 183 2.00 -12.22 2.57
CA SER A 183 2.68 -11.31 3.49
C SER A 183 1.85 -10.05 3.68
N ALA A 184 1.97 -9.41 4.84
CA ALA A 184 1.27 -8.17 5.11
C ALA A 184 2.15 -7.14 5.82
N GLY A 185 1.98 -5.88 5.43
CA GLY A 185 2.72 -4.74 5.91
C GLY A 185 1.88 -3.72 6.67
N LEU A 186 2.54 -2.69 7.19
CA LEU A 186 1.90 -1.52 7.79
C LEU A 186 1.80 -0.38 6.77
N ALA A 187 0.59 0.16 6.60
CA ALA A 187 0.38 1.40 5.89
C ALA A 187 1.00 2.59 6.65
N THR A 188 1.29 3.67 5.92
CA THR A 188 1.83 4.91 6.50
C THR A 188 0.91 5.49 7.57
N GLU A 189 1.48 6.00 8.66
CA GLU A 189 0.67 6.46 9.81
C GLU A 189 0.09 7.86 9.66
N LYS A 190 0.71 8.74 8.85
CA LYS A 190 0.33 10.15 8.67
C LYS A 190 0.21 10.50 7.19
N LEU A 191 -0.68 11.44 6.88
CA LEU A 191 -0.94 11.92 5.53
C LEU A 191 0.32 12.48 4.87
N ALA A 192 1.09 13.33 5.56
CA ALA A 192 2.35 13.86 5.03
C ALA A 192 3.36 12.75 4.65
N LEU A 193 3.45 11.67 5.45
CA LEU A 193 4.30 10.51 5.14
C LEU A 193 3.78 9.74 3.93
N HIS A 194 2.45 9.60 3.83
CA HIS A 194 1.77 8.97 2.70
C HIS A 194 2.06 9.72 1.39
N ILE A 195 1.87 11.03 1.38
CA ILE A 195 2.17 11.91 0.24
C ILE A 195 3.65 11.81 -0.13
N GLY A 196 4.55 11.88 0.86
CA GLY A 196 6.00 11.77 0.63
C GLY A 196 6.41 10.45 -0.01
N GLN A 197 5.75 9.34 0.35
CA GLN A 197 5.98 8.04 -0.28
C GLN A 197 5.54 8.05 -1.76
N ARG A 198 4.35 8.57 -2.08
CA ARG A 198 3.85 8.62 -3.46
C ARG A 198 4.65 9.60 -4.33
N ALA A 199 5.12 10.71 -3.75
CA ALA A 199 6.00 11.64 -4.44
C ALA A 199 7.33 10.98 -4.86
N ARG A 200 7.86 10.04 -4.06
CA ARG A 200 9.05 9.26 -4.42
C ARG A 200 8.76 8.30 -5.56
N TRP A 201 7.64 7.58 -5.51
CA TRP A 201 7.24 6.67 -6.59
C TRP A 201 7.03 7.43 -7.90
N ALA A 202 6.33 8.56 -7.86
CA ALA A 202 6.08 9.40 -9.02
C ALA A 202 7.39 9.93 -9.65
N ARG A 203 8.34 10.35 -8.80
CA ARG A 203 9.68 10.72 -9.23
C ARG A 203 10.41 9.55 -9.88
N GLY A 204 10.50 8.40 -9.23
CA GLY A 204 11.23 7.24 -9.75
C GLY A 204 10.69 6.74 -11.08
N MET A 205 9.37 6.63 -11.21
CA MET A 205 8.73 6.25 -12.47
C MET A 205 8.95 7.28 -13.58
N SER A 206 8.97 8.58 -13.25
CA SER A 206 9.32 9.65 -14.20
C SER A 206 10.81 9.60 -14.60
N GLN A 207 11.70 9.24 -13.67
CA GLN A 207 13.13 9.03 -13.96
C GLN A 207 13.31 7.85 -14.91
N MET A 208 12.65 6.73 -14.63
CA MET A 208 12.67 5.54 -15.50
C MET A 208 12.18 5.88 -16.90
N LEU A 209 11.06 6.61 -17.03
CA LEU A 209 10.53 7.04 -18.33
C LEU A 209 11.55 7.85 -19.17
N ARG A 210 12.42 8.63 -18.51
CA ARG A 210 13.43 9.48 -19.17
C ARG A 210 14.76 8.78 -19.41
N ILE A 211 15.24 8.00 -18.44
CA ILE A 211 16.57 7.37 -18.46
C ILE A 211 16.52 6.03 -19.21
N ASP A 212 15.47 5.25 -18.99
CA ASP A 212 15.31 3.88 -19.50
C ASP A 212 13.92 3.71 -20.12
N ASN A 213 13.67 4.47 -21.20
CA ASN A 213 12.36 4.55 -21.82
C ASN A 213 11.90 3.17 -22.35
N PRO A 214 10.74 2.64 -21.91
CA PRO A 214 10.26 1.32 -22.31
C PRO A 214 9.92 1.25 -23.80
N LEU A 215 9.49 2.35 -24.43
CA LEU A 215 9.07 2.35 -25.84
C LEU A 215 10.24 2.32 -26.82
N LEU A 216 11.36 2.95 -26.48
CA LEU A 216 12.47 3.14 -27.41
C LEU A 216 13.65 2.19 -27.18
N GLY A 217 13.81 1.66 -25.95
CA GLY A 217 14.91 0.74 -25.65
C GLY A 217 14.69 -0.67 -26.25
N PRO A 218 15.75 -1.44 -26.53
CA PRO A 218 15.64 -2.81 -27.04
C PRO A 218 15.18 -3.82 -25.97
N GLY A 219 14.90 -5.07 -26.37
CA GLY A 219 14.72 -6.19 -25.44
C GLY A 219 13.31 -6.42 -24.88
N LEU A 220 12.33 -5.54 -25.18
CA LEU A 220 10.94 -5.72 -24.75
C LEU A 220 10.00 -6.01 -25.93
N THR A 221 9.04 -6.88 -25.69
CA THR A 221 7.88 -7.11 -26.57
C THR A 221 6.91 -5.94 -26.52
N LEU A 222 6.08 -5.75 -27.55
CA LEU A 222 5.10 -4.65 -27.58
C LEU A 222 4.16 -4.65 -26.34
N PRO A 223 3.59 -5.78 -25.90
CA PRO A 223 2.76 -5.81 -24.70
C PRO A 223 3.52 -5.35 -23.44
N GLN A 224 4.74 -5.84 -23.22
CA GLN A 224 5.58 -5.41 -22.09
C GLN A 224 5.83 -3.90 -22.13
N ARG A 225 6.12 -3.33 -23.32
CA ARG A 225 6.31 -1.88 -23.48
C ARG A 225 5.08 -1.10 -23.04
N LEU A 226 3.88 -1.57 -23.39
CA LEU A 226 2.62 -0.94 -23.01
C LEU A 226 2.35 -1.06 -21.51
N CYS A 227 2.64 -2.21 -20.89
CA CYS A 227 2.52 -2.39 -19.44
C CYS A 227 3.43 -1.44 -18.66
N TYR A 228 4.72 -1.36 -19.01
CA TYR A 228 5.67 -0.40 -18.40
C TYR A 228 5.27 1.05 -18.66
N LEU A 229 4.88 1.37 -19.90
CA LEU A 229 4.43 2.71 -20.24
C LEU A 229 3.20 3.11 -19.41
N ASN A 230 2.22 2.23 -19.27
CA ASN A 230 1.02 2.46 -18.46
C ASN A 230 1.39 2.79 -17.00
N ALA A 231 2.28 2.00 -16.38
CA ALA A 231 2.75 2.25 -15.03
C ALA A 231 3.47 3.61 -14.88
N MET A 232 4.28 3.99 -15.87
CA MET A 232 5.00 5.28 -15.86
C MET A 232 4.07 6.48 -16.12
N LEU A 233 3.14 6.35 -17.06
CA LEU A 233 2.16 7.39 -17.41
C LEU A 233 1.12 7.58 -16.31
N HIS A 234 0.81 6.55 -15.53
CA HIS A 234 -0.08 6.67 -14.37
C HIS A 234 0.37 7.82 -13.46
N PHE A 235 1.67 7.95 -13.18
CA PHE A 235 2.20 9.03 -12.34
C PHE A 235 2.22 10.42 -12.99
N GLN A 236 1.80 10.56 -14.26
CA GLN A 236 1.67 11.85 -14.95
C GLN A 236 0.28 12.49 -14.79
N PHE A 237 -0.62 11.88 -14.01
CA PHE A 237 -1.92 12.46 -13.66
C PHE A 237 -1.89 13.85 -12.97
N PRO A 238 -0.84 14.28 -12.22
CA PRO A 238 -0.90 15.52 -11.45
C PRO A 238 -1.24 16.77 -12.26
N LEU A 239 -0.59 16.96 -13.40
CA LEU A 239 -0.82 18.10 -14.28
C LEU A 239 -2.25 18.13 -14.84
N PRO A 240 -2.74 17.08 -15.54
CA PRO A 240 -4.11 17.08 -16.05
C PRO A 240 -5.13 17.22 -14.92
N ARG A 241 -4.90 16.62 -13.74
CA ARG A 241 -5.80 16.75 -12.59
C ARG A 241 -5.94 18.18 -12.11
N ILE A 242 -4.83 18.92 -11.96
CA ILE A 242 -4.85 20.34 -11.58
C ILE A 242 -5.53 21.19 -12.65
N VAL A 243 -5.25 20.92 -13.93
CA VAL A 243 -5.90 21.61 -15.05
C VAL A 243 -7.42 21.36 -15.02
N PHE A 244 -7.88 20.12 -14.84
CA PHE A 244 -9.31 19.82 -14.78
C PHE A 244 -10.00 20.50 -13.60
N LEU A 245 -9.37 20.52 -12.42
CA LEU A 245 -9.90 21.18 -11.22
C LEU A 245 -10.02 22.70 -11.41
N THR A 246 -9.09 23.32 -12.13
CA THR A 246 -8.97 24.79 -12.22
C THR A 246 -9.43 25.38 -13.54
N SER A 247 -9.69 24.55 -14.56
CA SER A 247 -10.08 24.99 -15.91
C SER A 247 -11.29 25.95 -15.95
N PRO A 248 -12.33 25.83 -15.09
CA PRO A 248 -13.44 26.80 -15.12
C PRO A 248 -13.03 28.23 -14.77
N LEU A 249 -11.92 28.41 -14.03
CA LEU A 249 -11.46 29.73 -13.60
C LEU A 249 -11.05 30.61 -14.78
N ALA A 250 -10.52 30.02 -15.85
CA ALA A 250 -10.15 30.75 -17.06
C ALA A 250 -11.36 31.49 -17.65
N PHE A 251 -12.52 30.82 -17.70
CA PHE A 251 -13.75 31.43 -18.20
C PHE A 251 -14.40 32.33 -17.14
N LEU A 252 -14.57 31.85 -15.91
CA LEU A 252 -15.33 32.56 -14.88
C LEU A 252 -14.64 33.86 -14.42
N LEU A 253 -13.31 33.84 -14.25
CA LEU A 253 -12.56 35.01 -13.80
C LEU A 253 -12.04 35.83 -14.98
N ALA A 254 -11.37 35.20 -15.95
CA ALA A 254 -10.69 35.91 -17.04
C ALA A 254 -11.54 36.06 -18.32
N GLY A 255 -12.72 35.45 -18.40
CA GLY A 255 -13.58 35.51 -19.59
C GLY A 255 -13.02 34.73 -20.79
N GLN A 256 -12.02 33.88 -20.59
CA GLN A 256 -11.35 33.14 -21.65
C GLN A 256 -11.99 31.77 -21.81
N SER A 257 -12.49 31.46 -23.01
CA SER A 257 -12.99 30.12 -23.30
C SER A 257 -11.85 29.16 -23.61
N VAL A 258 -11.75 28.07 -22.85
CA VAL A 258 -10.76 27.01 -23.08
C VAL A 258 -11.18 26.08 -24.22
N ILE A 259 -12.49 25.92 -24.44
CA ILE A 259 -13.07 25.02 -25.45
C ILE A 259 -13.93 25.83 -26.40
N HIS A 260 -13.58 25.82 -27.68
CA HIS A 260 -14.34 26.49 -28.73
C HIS A 260 -15.47 25.58 -29.25
N ALA A 261 -16.49 25.35 -28.42
CA ALA A 261 -17.69 24.59 -28.78
C ALA A 261 -18.89 25.07 -27.96
N ALA A 262 -20.10 24.94 -28.52
CA ALA A 262 -21.33 25.20 -27.77
C ALA A 262 -21.48 24.18 -26.63
N ALA A 263 -21.92 24.63 -25.45
CA ALA A 263 -22.08 23.76 -24.28
C ALA A 263 -22.93 22.50 -24.54
N PRO A 264 -24.07 22.55 -25.28
CA PRO A 264 -24.83 21.35 -25.61
C PRO A 264 -24.05 20.30 -26.40
N MET A 265 -23.16 20.73 -27.30
CA MET A 265 -22.29 19.83 -28.06
C MET A 265 -21.29 19.15 -27.14
N ILE A 266 -20.68 19.89 -26.22
CA ILE A 266 -19.76 19.31 -25.23
C ILE A 266 -20.47 18.23 -24.42
N PHE A 267 -21.68 18.51 -23.92
CA PHE A 267 -22.47 17.52 -23.18
C PHE A 267 -22.83 16.29 -24.02
N ALA A 268 -23.22 16.47 -25.28
CA ALA A 268 -23.59 15.38 -26.18
C ALA A 268 -22.46 14.35 -26.40
N TYR A 269 -21.19 14.78 -26.36
CA TYR A 269 -20.04 13.88 -26.47
C TYR A 269 -19.48 13.45 -25.11
N ALA A 270 -19.36 14.36 -24.16
CA ALA A 270 -18.75 14.09 -22.87
C ALA A 270 -19.61 13.15 -22.00
N ALA A 271 -20.92 13.33 -21.97
CA ALA A 271 -21.77 12.51 -21.11
C ALA A 271 -21.73 11.01 -21.51
N PRO A 272 -21.98 10.61 -22.78
CA PRO A 272 -21.88 9.21 -23.17
C PRO A 272 -20.49 8.62 -22.93
N HIS A 273 -19.43 9.41 -23.19
CA HIS A 273 -18.06 8.99 -22.93
C HIS A 273 -17.80 8.72 -21.44
N LEU A 274 -18.20 9.62 -20.55
CA LEU A 274 -18.05 9.47 -19.10
C LEU A 274 -18.85 8.28 -18.59
N PHE A 275 -20.12 8.14 -18.97
CA PHE A 275 -20.96 7.01 -18.56
C PHE A 275 -20.41 5.68 -19.07
N GLY A 276 -20.01 5.61 -20.35
CA GLY A 276 -19.42 4.41 -20.94
C GLY A 276 -18.13 3.99 -20.23
N THR A 277 -17.26 4.96 -19.95
CA THR A 277 -16.01 4.73 -19.20
C THR A 277 -16.30 4.25 -17.79
N MET A 278 -17.24 4.86 -17.07
CA MET A 278 -17.62 4.44 -15.71
C MET A 278 -18.13 2.99 -15.68
N ILE A 279 -18.98 2.60 -16.64
CA ILE A 279 -19.50 1.23 -16.74
C ILE A 279 -18.36 0.25 -17.06
N ALA A 280 -17.49 0.58 -18.02
CA ALA A 280 -16.37 -0.26 -18.40
C ALA A 280 -15.41 -0.47 -17.22
N THR A 281 -15.03 0.62 -16.54
CA THR A 281 -14.15 0.59 -15.37
C THR A 281 -14.76 -0.23 -14.24
N HIS A 282 -16.05 -0.04 -13.93
CA HIS A 282 -16.73 -0.81 -12.89
C HIS A 282 -16.72 -2.32 -13.18
N ARG A 283 -16.95 -2.71 -14.44
CA ARG A 283 -16.92 -4.12 -14.85
C ARG A 283 -15.52 -4.74 -14.78
N VAL A 284 -14.50 -4.01 -15.21
CA VAL A 284 -13.11 -4.50 -15.22
C VAL A 284 -12.53 -4.58 -13.81
N GLN A 285 -12.86 -3.62 -12.94
CA GLN A 285 -12.25 -3.52 -11.61
C GLN A 285 -12.99 -4.35 -10.55
N GLY A 286 -14.14 -4.97 -10.86
CA GLY A 286 -14.81 -5.91 -9.97
C GLY A 286 -15.17 -5.38 -8.57
N GLY A 287 -15.23 -4.06 -8.38
CA GLY A 287 -15.45 -3.44 -7.07
C GLY A 287 -14.19 -3.06 -6.29
N SER A 288 -12.97 -3.38 -6.76
CA SER A 288 -11.70 -2.99 -6.13
C SER A 288 -11.48 -1.47 -6.05
N ARG A 289 -12.31 -0.66 -6.73
CA ARG A 289 -12.44 0.78 -6.50
C ARG A 289 -13.90 1.21 -6.54
N ARG A 290 -14.26 2.13 -5.64
CA ARG A 290 -15.54 2.84 -5.69
C ARG A 290 -15.50 3.99 -6.71
N LEU A 291 -16.66 4.29 -7.28
CA LEU A 291 -16.84 5.41 -8.22
C LEU A 291 -16.43 6.73 -7.54
N PHE A 292 -15.69 7.58 -8.24
CA PHE A 292 -15.13 8.85 -7.75
C PHE A 292 -14.08 8.77 -6.63
N TRP A 293 -13.81 7.59 -6.05
CA TRP A 293 -12.75 7.46 -5.05
C TRP A 293 -11.38 7.82 -5.60
N SER A 294 -11.09 7.40 -6.85
CA SER A 294 -9.85 7.75 -7.54
C SER A 294 -9.72 9.26 -7.75
N GLU A 295 -10.82 9.96 -7.99
CA GLU A 295 -10.85 11.40 -8.23
C GLU A 295 -10.47 12.18 -6.97
N ILE A 296 -10.98 11.78 -5.80
CA ILE A 296 -10.62 12.40 -4.51
C ILE A 296 -9.15 12.12 -4.18
N TYR A 297 -8.73 10.86 -4.32
CA TYR A 297 -7.38 10.42 -4.00
C TYR A 297 -6.32 11.09 -4.87
N GLU A 298 -6.52 11.10 -6.19
CA GLU A 298 -5.61 11.75 -7.13
C GLU A 298 -5.61 13.27 -6.91
N SER A 299 -6.76 13.90 -6.69
CA SER A 299 -6.83 15.33 -6.38
C SER A 299 -6.04 15.71 -5.12
N LEU A 300 -6.10 14.87 -4.08
CA LEU A 300 -5.30 15.05 -2.86
C LEU A 300 -3.78 15.03 -3.16
N LEU A 301 -3.35 14.12 -4.02
CA LEU A 301 -1.93 13.96 -4.36
C LEU A 301 -1.43 14.94 -5.44
N ALA A 302 -2.30 15.41 -6.33
CA ALA A 302 -1.91 16.12 -7.56
C ALA A 302 -0.99 17.31 -7.31
N PHE A 303 -1.34 18.21 -6.40
CA PHE A 303 -0.54 19.40 -6.09
C PHE A 303 0.85 19.06 -5.54
N HIS A 304 1.00 17.92 -4.87
CA HIS A 304 2.27 17.48 -4.26
C HIS A 304 3.15 16.72 -5.25
N LEU A 305 2.54 15.97 -6.16
CA LEU A 305 3.25 15.15 -7.15
C LEU A 305 3.61 15.92 -8.41
N LEU A 306 2.97 17.07 -8.69
CA LEU A 306 3.26 17.89 -9.88
C LEU A 306 4.73 18.29 -9.98
N ARG A 307 5.30 18.83 -8.89
CA ARG A 307 6.69 19.28 -8.91
C ARG A 307 7.69 18.12 -9.08
N PRO A 308 7.62 17.03 -8.28
CA PRO A 308 8.50 15.88 -8.45
C PRO A 308 8.44 15.24 -9.85
N THR A 309 7.26 15.19 -10.47
CA THR A 309 7.10 14.58 -11.81
C THR A 309 7.67 15.49 -12.90
N LEU A 310 7.28 16.77 -12.91
CA LEU A 310 7.70 17.72 -13.95
C LEU A 310 9.20 18.03 -13.90
N GLU A 311 9.76 18.28 -12.71
CA GLU A 311 11.20 18.53 -12.56
C GLU A 311 12.03 17.35 -13.07
N THR A 312 11.57 16.13 -12.78
CA THR A 312 12.23 14.90 -13.21
C THR A 312 12.15 14.68 -14.71
N LEU A 313 11.02 15.00 -15.34
CA LEU A 313 10.88 14.94 -16.80
C LEU A 313 11.85 15.89 -17.50
N ILE A 314 12.07 17.08 -16.94
CA ILE A 314 13.02 18.07 -17.49
C ILE A 314 14.46 17.63 -17.23
N ASN A 315 14.80 17.30 -15.98
CA ASN A 315 16.12 16.83 -15.60
C ASN A 315 16.01 15.73 -14.52
N PRO A 316 16.30 14.47 -14.88
CA PRO A 316 16.09 13.35 -13.98
C PRO A 316 17.07 13.32 -12.80
N LYS A 317 18.13 14.14 -12.82
CA LYS A 317 19.09 14.27 -11.71
C LYS A 317 18.63 15.28 -10.64
N LEU A 318 17.56 16.06 -10.90
CA LEU A 318 17.12 17.10 -9.99
C LEU A 318 16.28 16.58 -8.82
N GLY A 319 16.58 17.13 -7.65
CA GLY A 319 15.88 16.91 -6.38
C GLY A 319 16.48 15.81 -5.52
N LYS A 320 16.46 16.05 -4.20
CA LYS A 320 17.01 15.16 -3.18
C LYS A 320 15.88 14.46 -2.46
N PHE A 321 16.07 13.19 -2.16
CA PHE A 321 15.18 12.44 -1.28
C PHE A 321 15.78 12.39 0.13
N ASN A 322 15.02 12.84 1.12
CA ASN A 322 15.34 12.61 2.52
C ASN A 322 14.53 11.41 3.01
N VAL A 323 15.20 10.46 3.66
CA VAL A 323 14.58 9.29 4.29
C VAL A 323 13.49 9.80 5.24
N THR A 324 12.25 9.43 4.94
CA THR A 324 11.10 9.87 5.71
C THR A 324 11.05 9.04 7.01
N ALA A 325 10.99 9.70 8.17
CA ALA A 325 10.88 8.98 9.44
C ALA A 325 9.59 8.15 9.45
N LYS A 326 9.71 6.84 9.60
CA LYS A 326 8.59 5.93 9.86
C LYS A 326 8.39 5.84 11.39
N GLY A 327 7.16 5.97 11.87
CA GLY A 327 6.80 5.76 13.27
C GLY A 327 6.27 7.02 13.97
N GLY A 328 5.15 6.87 14.68
CA GLY A 328 4.54 7.93 15.47
C GLY A 328 3.07 7.68 15.79
N VAL A 329 2.74 7.71 17.07
CA VAL A 329 1.36 7.72 17.56
C VAL A 329 0.75 9.10 17.36
N ILE A 330 -0.53 9.16 17.01
CA ILE A 330 -1.28 10.42 16.96
C ILE A 330 -2.13 10.48 18.23
N ASP A 331 -1.56 11.07 19.28
CA ASP A 331 -2.21 11.16 20.60
C ASP A 331 -3.44 12.08 20.59
N LYS A 332 -3.38 13.16 19.82
CA LYS A 332 -4.45 14.16 19.66
C LYS A 332 -4.75 14.38 18.18
N PRO A 333 -6.04 14.49 17.80
CA PRO A 333 -6.40 14.85 16.44
C PRO A 333 -5.91 16.27 16.14
N PHE A 334 -5.43 16.48 14.91
CA PHE A 334 -4.97 17.79 14.44
C PHE A 334 -5.32 17.96 12.96
N PHE A 335 -5.21 19.19 12.45
CA PHE A 335 -5.43 19.49 11.04
C PHE A 335 -4.09 19.77 10.36
N ASP A 336 -3.74 18.98 9.35
CA ASP A 336 -2.49 19.10 8.59
C ASP A 336 -2.61 20.20 7.51
N TYR A 337 -2.55 21.46 7.94
CA TYR A 337 -2.60 22.62 7.05
C TYR A 337 -1.51 22.59 5.97
N GLY A 338 -0.32 22.06 6.28
CA GLY A 338 0.79 22.00 5.34
C GLY A 338 0.46 21.15 4.11
N SER A 339 -0.16 19.99 4.34
CA SER A 339 -0.55 19.07 3.27
C SER A 339 -1.79 19.49 2.48
N VAL A 340 -2.67 20.37 2.99
CA VAL A 340 -3.91 20.74 2.27
C VAL A 340 -3.97 22.20 1.82
N MET A 341 -2.94 23.00 2.10
CA MET A 341 -2.90 24.41 1.71
C MET A 341 -3.13 24.65 0.21
N PRO A 342 -2.50 23.91 -0.73
CA PRO A 342 -2.76 24.10 -2.16
C PRO A 342 -4.23 23.87 -2.54
N HIS A 343 -4.86 22.88 -1.91
CA HIS A 343 -6.27 22.54 -2.10
C HIS A 343 -7.18 23.65 -1.59
N MET A 344 -6.87 24.24 -0.44
CA MET A 344 -7.61 25.36 0.12
C MET A 344 -7.54 26.60 -0.80
N VAL A 345 -6.37 26.89 -1.36
CA VAL A 345 -6.20 27.99 -2.32
C VAL A 345 -7.03 27.72 -3.59
N ALA A 346 -6.94 26.52 -4.16
CA ALA A 346 -7.74 26.16 -5.33
C ALA A 346 -9.26 26.23 -5.06
N ALA A 347 -9.71 25.77 -3.89
CA ALA A 347 -11.10 25.85 -3.48
C ALA A 347 -11.58 27.30 -3.32
N ALA A 348 -10.76 28.17 -2.72
CA ALA A 348 -11.07 29.59 -2.59
C ALA A 348 -11.17 30.30 -3.94
N LEU A 349 -10.27 29.97 -4.88
CA LEU A 349 -10.33 30.49 -6.25
C LEU A 349 -11.59 30.04 -6.98
N LEU A 350 -11.99 28.76 -6.83
CA LEU A 350 -13.23 28.24 -7.40
C LEU A 350 -14.47 28.89 -6.79
N ALA A 351 -14.47 29.13 -5.48
CA ALA A 351 -15.55 29.87 -4.83
C ALA A 351 -15.65 31.30 -5.37
N ALA A 352 -14.52 32.00 -5.55
CA ALA A 352 -14.49 33.31 -6.20
C ALA A 352 -14.98 33.24 -7.66
N GLY A 353 -14.60 32.19 -8.40
CA GLY A 353 -15.09 31.91 -9.75
C GLY A 353 -16.59 31.73 -9.81
N LEU A 354 -17.18 31.01 -8.85
CA LEU A 354 -18.64 30.85 -8.75
C LEU A 354 -19.34 32.19 -8.51
N CYS A 355 -18.82 33.03 -7.60
CA CYS A 355 -19.34 34.38 -7.38
C CYS A 355 -19.26 35.24 -8.65
N ALA A 356 -18.14 35.18 -9.38
CA ALA A 356 -17.99 35.87 -10.67
C ALA A 356 -18.96 35.33 -11.73
N GLY A 357 -19.22 34.02 -11.74
CA GLY A 357 -20.22 33.37 -12.59
C GLY A 357 -21.63 33.92 -12.38
N PHE A 358 -22.07 34.02 -11.11
CA PHE A 358 -23.34 34.66 -10.78
C PHE A 358 -23.40 36.12 -11.23
N GLY A 359 -22.31 36.87 -11.05
CA GLY A 359 -22.19 38.24 -11.56
C GLY A 359 -22.33 38.34 -13.08
N ARG A 360 -21.71 37.42 -13.83
CA ARG A 360 -21.82 37.36 -15.30
C ARG A 360 -23.24 37.05 -15.77
N LEU A 361 -23.94 36.13 -15.09
CA LEU A 361 -25.35 35.84 -15.37
C LEU A 361 -26.24 37.06 -15.11
N ALA A 362 -26.04 37.74 -13.98
CA ALA A 362 -26.82 38.91 -13.61
C ALA A 362 -26.61 40.09 -14.58
N LEU A 363 -25.38 40.28 -15.07
CA LEU A 363 -25.03 41.35 -15.99
C LEU A 363 -25.29 41.00 -17.48
N GLY A 364 -25.65 39.75 -17.80
CA GLY A 364 -25.86 39.31 -19.18
C GLY A 364 -24.61 39.39 -20.07
N THR A 365 -23.41 39.32 -19.48
CA THR A 365 -22.14 39.56 -20.21
C THR A 365 -21.59 38.35 -20.94
N ALA A 366 -22.22 37.18 -20.80
CA ALA A 366 -21.76 35.93 -21.40
C ALA A 366 -22.94 34.99 -21.72
N ASP A 367 -22.70 34.02 -22.61
CA ASP A 367 -23.65 32.97 -22.94
C ASP A 367 -24.04 32.17 -21.69
N VAL A 368 -25.35 32.06 -21.43
CA VAL A 368 -25.91 31.48 -20.21
C VAL A 368 -25.47 30.03 -20.05
N TRP A 369 -25.54 29.23 -21.12
CA TRP A 369 -25.20 27.80 -21.06
C TRP A 369 -23.72 27.56 -20.79
N THR A 370 -22.86 28.38 -21.35
CA THR A 370 -21.42 28.33 -21.10
C THR A 370 -21.09 28.68 -19.65
N VAL A 371 -21.73 29.71 -19.08
CA VAL A 371 -21.56 30.06 -17.66
C VAL A 371 -22.06 28.94 -16.75
N VAL A 372 -23.27 28.42 -16.99
CA VAL A 372 -23.87 27.33 -16.21
C VAL A 372 -22.99 26.08 -16.23
N MET A 373 -22.47 25.69 -17.41
CA MET A 373 -21.58 24.53 -17.54
C MET A 373 -20.31 24.68 -16.69
N ASN A 374 -19.64 25.85 -16.75
CA ASN A 374 -18.44 26.12 -15.97
C ASN A 374 -18.74 26.20 -14.46
N MET A 375 -19.88 26.76 -14.07
CA MET A 375 -20.31 26.78 -12.67
C MET A 375 -20.59 25.36 -12.15
N ALA A 376 -21.27 24.52 -12.94
CA ALA A 376 -21.53 23.13 -12.58
C ALA A 376 -20.22 22.34 -12.38
N TRP A 377 -19.28 22.48 -13.31
CA TRP A 377 -17.95 21.87 -13.17
C TRP A 377 -17.16 22.43 -11.98
N SER A 378 -17.30 23.72 -11.68
CA SER A 378 -16.67 24.33 -10.49
C SER A 378 -17.24 23.77 -9.19
N VAL A 379 -18.55 23.56 -9.10
CA VAL A 379 -19.19 22.90 -7.96
C VAL A 379 -18.67 21.47 -7.80
N PHE A 380 -18.63 20.70 -8.89
CA PHE A 380 -18.08 19.34 -8.87
C PHE A 380 -16.62 19.32 -8.39
N SER A 381 -15.78 20.20 -8.93
CA SER A 381 -14.38 20.33 -8.52
C SER A 381 -14.24 20.76 -7.06
N LEU A 382 -15.12 21.65 -6.58
CA LEU A 382 -15.14 22.10 -5.20
C LEU A 382 -15.51 20.96 -4.23
N LEU A 383 -16.46 20.08 -4.59
CA LEU A 383 -16.80 18.90 -3.78
C LEU A 383 -15.60 17.95 -3.62
N ILE A 384 -14.84 17.74 -4.70
CA ILE A 384 -13.62 16.93 -4.67
C ILE A 384 -12.56 17.58 -3.78
N LEU A 385 -12.32 18.88 -3.94
CA LEU A 385 -11.33 19.62 -3.14
C LEU A 385 -11.71 19.68 -1.66
N ILE A 386 -12.98 19.92 -1.33
CA ILE A 386 -13.47 19.88 0.05
C ILE A 386 -13.23 18.49 0.65
N SER A 387 -13.52 17.42 -0.09
CA SER A 387 -13.24 16.05 0.36
C SER A 387 -11.74 15.82 0.64
N ALA A 388 -10.86 16.31 -0.24
CA ALA A 388 -9.41 16.28 -0.03
C ALA A 388 -8.96 17.11 1.19
N ILE A 389 -9.55 18.29 1.41
CA ILE A 389 -9.27 19.14 2.58
C ILE A 389 -9.73 18.45 3.87
N MET A 390 -10.88 17.76 3.86
CA MET A 390 -11.38 17.01 5.02
C MET A 390 -10.45 15.87 5.44
N ILE A 391 -9.79 15.22 4.46
CA ILE A 391 -8.77 14.18 4.73
C ILE A 391 -7.56 14.74 5.50
N GLY A 392 -7.29 16.04 5.40
CA GLY A 392 -6.27 16.73 6.19
C GLY A 392 -6.53 16.72 7.70
N ARG A 393 -7.74 16.34 8.15
CA ARG A 393 -8.06 16.14 9.56
C ARG A 393 -7.56 14.78 10.03
N GLU A 394 -6.39 14.77 10.65
CA GLU A 394 -5.79 13.56 11.19
C GLU A 394 -6.55 13.04 12.40
N SER A 395 -7.05 11.82 12.27
CA SER A 395 -7.78 11.13 13.34
C SER A 395 -6.83 10.57 14.38
N ARG A 396 -7.29 10.52 15.63
CA ARG A 396 -6.53 9.96 16.75
C ARG A 396 -6.20 8.49 16.48
N GLN A 397 -4.93 8.12 16.57
CA GLN A 397 -4.47 6.75 16.54
C GLN A 397 -3.69 6.50 17.83
N SER A 398 -4.35 5.94 18.83
CA SER A 398 -3.75 5.68 20.15
C SER A 398 -3.11 4.29 20.26
N ARG A 399 -3.28 3.42 19.25
CA ARG A 399 -2.78 2.04 19.30
C ARG A 399 -1.41 1.97 18.64
N HIS A 400 -0.42 1.49 19.39
CA HIS A 400 0.91 1.14 18.85
C HIS A 400 0.92 -0.12 18.00
N SER A 401 0.02 -1.08 18.29
CA SER A 401 -0.12 -2.32 17.53
C SER A 401 -1.50 -2.40 16.91
N VAL A 402 -1.53 -2.69 15.62
CA VAL A 402 -2.75 -2.87 14.85
C VAL A 402 -3.34 -4.23 15.16
N ARG A 403 -4.65 -4.28 15.40
CA ARG A 403 -5.40 -5.51 15.64
C ARG A 403 -5.89 -6.05 14.31
N VAL A 404 -5.74 -7.36 14.14
CA VAL A 404 -6.21 -8.12 12.99
C VAL A 404 -7.41 -8.93 13.48
N GLU A 405 -8.47 -8.94 12.67
CA GLU A 405 -9.63 -9.80 12.91
C GLU A 405 -9.19 -11.26 12.73
N ALA A 406 -9.32 -12.04 13.79
CA ALA A 406 -8.81 -13.40 13.81
C ALA A 406 -9.64 -14.23 14.78
N ALA A 407 -10.31 -15.26 14.26
CA ALA A 407 -11.01 -16.26 15.04
C ALA A 407 -10.05 -17.39 15.43
N LEU A 408 -9.28 -17.18 16.51
CA LEU A 408 -8.31 -18.14 17.04
C LEU A 408 -8.90 -18.86 18.25
N PRO A 409 -8.80 -20.20 18.31
CA PRO A 409 -9.17 -20.93 19.50
C PRO A 409 -8.19 -20.62 20.64
N VAL A 410 -8.73 -20.14 21.75
CA VAL A 410 -7.96 -19.80 22.95
C VAL A 410 -8.52 -20.50 24.18
N THR A 411 -7.67 -20.67 25.18
CA THR A 411 -8.05 -21.15 26.50
C THR A 411 -7.65 -20.08 27.52
N LEU A 412 -8.62 -19.64 28.32
CA LEU A 412 -8.47 -18.61 29.35
C LEU A 412 -8.22 -19.28 30.70
N PHE A 413 -7.18 -18.84 31.40
CA PHE A 413 -6.88 -19.27 32.77
C PHE A 413 -7.19 -18.15 33.75
N PHE A 414 -7.99 -18.46 34.76
CA PHE A 414 -8.41 -17.51 35.79
C PHE A 414 -7.63 -17.73 37.10
N ASP A 415 -7.55 -16.67 37.90
CA ASP A 415 -6.90 -16.67 39.21
C ASP A 415 -7.50 -17.67 40.22
N ASN A 416 -8.79 -17.98 40.10
CA ASN A 416 -9.47 -19.00 40.91
C ASN A 416 -9.26 -20.44 40.40
N GLY A 417 -8.47 -20.64 39.33
CA GLY A 417 -8.22 -21.94 38.71
C GLY A 417 -9.26 -22.38 37.67
N ALA A 418 -10.28 -21.55 37.38
CA ALA A 418 -11.20 -21.83 36.28
C ALA A 418 -10.49 -21.79 34.93
N VAL A 419 -10.93 -22.64 34.00
CA VAL A 419 -10.39 -22.74 32.64
C VAL A 419 -11.55 -22.68 31.67
N ILE A 420 -11.48 -21.78 30.69
CA ILE A 420 -12.57 -21.56 29.73
C ILE A 420 -12.03 -21.52 28.31
N ASP A 421 -12.57 -22.37 27.46
CA ASP A 421 -12.33 -22.32 26.02
C ASP A 421 -13.16 -21.22 25.38
N ALA A 422 -12.53 -20.46 24.52
CA ALA A 422 -13.14 -19.34 23.83
C ALA A 422 -12.49 -19.09 22.46
N VAL A 423 -13.00 -18.09 21.74
CA VAL A 423 -12.50 -17.71 20.42
C VAL A 423 -12.21 -16.22 20.41
N THR A 424 -11.07 -15.83 19.86
CA THR A 424 -10.75 -14.41 19.67
C THR A 424 -11.66 -13.78 18.63
N GLU A 425 -12.01 -12.51 18.81
CA GLU A 425 -12.59 -11.68 17.76
C GLU A 425 -11.48 -10.95 17.01
N ASP A 426 -10.53 -10.40 17.76
CA ASP A 426 -9.35 -9.74 17.23
C ASP A 426 -8.09 -10.08 18.04
N ALA A 427 -6.93 -9.98 17.40
CA ALA A 427 -5.63 -10.13 18.04
C ALA A 427 -4.60 -9.15 17.46
N SER A 428 -3.68 -8.67 18.30
CA SER A 428 -2.46 -7.97 17.90
C SER A 428 -1.27 -8.50 18.67
N ILE A 429 -0.07 -8.00 18.36
CA ILE A 429 1.13 -8.27 19.17
C ILE A 429 1.07 -7.65 20.59
N GLY A 430 0.08 -6.79 20.88
CA GLY A 430 -0.06 -6.09 22.17
C GLY A 430 -1.25 -6.55 23.03
N GLY A 431 -2.19 -7.30 22.47
CA GLY A 431 -3.34 -7.85 23.20
C GLY A 431 -4.35 -8.49 22.27
N LEU A 432 -5.46 -8.96 22.85
CA LEU A 432 -6.52 -9.67 22.13
C LEU A 432 -7.89 -9.34 22.71
N ALA A 433 -8.93 -9.56 21.92
CA ALA A 433 -10.33 -9.56 22.35
C ALA A 433 -10.92 -10.95 22.16
N VAL A 434 -11.62 -11.45 23.18
CA VAL A 434 -12.18 -12.80 23.20
C VAL A 434 -13.68 -12.73 23.43
N ARG A 435 -14.43 -13.49 22.65
CA ARG A 435 -15.87 -13.66 22.85
C ARG A 435 -16.10 -14.58 24.04
N ILE A 436 -16.84 -14.09 25.02
CA ILE A 436 -17.15 -14.83 26.24
C ILE A 436 -18.65 -15.17 26.26
N PRO A 437 -19.03 -16.37 26.72
CA PRO A 437 -20.43 -16.72 26.94
C PRO A 437 -21.16 -15.71 27.84
N SER A 438 -22.41 -15.37 27.51
CA SER A 438 -23.20 -14.33 28.19
C SER A 438 -23.57 -14.67 29.64
N ASP A 439 -23.50 -15.95 29.99
CA ASP A 439 -23.79 -16.54 31.29
C ASP A 439 -22.58 -16.52 32.25
N LEU A 440 -21.39 -16.12 31.77
CA LEU A 440 -20.20 -16.06 32.60
C LEU A 440 -20.09 -14.73 33.36
N ASP A 441 -20.24 -14.78 34.69
CA ASP A 441 -20.00 -13.62 35.56
C ASP A 441 -18.50 -13.37 35.75
N LEU A 442 -18.01 -12.27 35.17
CA LEU A 442 -16.61 -11.83 35.22
C LEU A 442 -16.33 -10.85 36.37
N SER A 443 -17.31 -10.50 37.21
CA SER A 443 -17.18 -9.43 38.21
C SER A 443 -16.05 -9.66 39.22
N ASN A 444 -15.76 -10.93 39.55
CA ASN A 444 -14.72 -11.33 40.50
C ASN A 444 -13.67 -12.29 39.90
N LEU A 445 -13.57 -12.35 38.57
CA LEU A 445 -12.66 -13.28 37.89
C LEU A 445 -11.59 -12.49 37.12
N ALA A 446 -10.32 -12.73 37.45
CA ALA A 446 -9.20 -12.15 36.73
C ALA A 446 -8.53 -13.20 35.85
N VAL A 447 -8.54 -12.96 34.53
CA VAL A 447 -7.73 -13.77 33.60
C VAL A 447 -6.25 -13.44 33.83
N THR A 448 -5.47 -14.46 34.15
CA THR A 448 -4.03 -14.37 34.41
C THR A 448 -3.23 -14.73 33.16
N GLU A 449 -3.67 -15.77 32.45
CA GLU A 449 -2.98 -16.31 31.28
C GLU A 449 -3.96 -16.69 30.17
N VAL A 450 -3.47 -16.63 28.94
CA VAL A 450 -4.17 -17.10 27.74
C VAL A 450 -3.27 -18.07 27.00
N GLU A 451 -3.79 -19.26 26.71
CA GLU A 451 -3.17 -20.21 25.79
C GLU A 451 -3.76 -20.05 24.40
N LEU A 452 -2.91 -19.70 23.43
CA LEU A 452 -3.24 -19.70 22.01
C LEU A 452 -2.91 -21.08 21.44
N ARG A 453 -3.93 -21.76 20.91
CA ARG A 453 -3.77 -23.06 20.24
C ARG A 453 -3.45 -22.80 18.77
N THR A 454 -2.18 -22.93 18.40
CA THR A 454 -1.74 -22.87 17.00
C THR A 454 -1.39 -24.28 16.55
N GLY A 455 -1.73 -24.67 15.31
CA GLY A 455 -1.71 -26.06 14.82
C GLY A 455 -0.39 -26.86 14.89
N GLY A 456 0.63 -26.39 15.60
CA GLY A 456 1.81 -27.17 15.98
C GLY A 456 2.37 -26.89 17.38
N GLU A 457 1.96 -25.81 18.07
CA GLU A 457 2.46 -25.46 19.41
C GLU A 457 1.39 -24.67 20.21
N ASN A 458 1.33 -24.94 21.53
CA ASN A 458 0.52 -24.17 22.46
C ASN A 458 1.35 -23.03 23.04
N LEU A 459 0.84 -21.81 22.90
CA LEU A 459 1.53 -20.61 23.36
C LEU A 459 0.80 -19.99 24.55
N VAL A 460 1.38 -20.15 25.75
CA VAL A 460 0.86 -19.55 26.98
C VAL A 460 1.42 -18.14 27.16
N LEU A 461 0.52 -17.16 27.28
CA LEU A 461 0.85 -15.74 27.36
C LEU A 461 0.24 -15.11 28.63
N PRO A 462 1.06 -14.42 29.45
CA PRO A 462 0.54 -13.69 30.59
C PRO A 462 -0.22 -12.44 30.14
N VAL A 463 -1.41 -12.24 30.69
CA VAL A 463 -2.33 -11.17 30.31
C VAL A 463 -2.82 -10.37 31.51
N LYS A 464 -3.40 -9.21 31.23
CA LYS A 464 -4.23 -8.46 32.18
C LYS A 464 -5.49 -7.98 31.49
N ALA A 465 -6.63 -8.08 32.16
CA ALA A 465 -7.88 -7.51 31.69
C ALA A 465 -7.73 -5.99 31.45
N ALA A 466 -8.15 -5.54 30.27
CA ALA A 466 -8.18 -4.14 29.86
C ALA A 466 -9.61 -3.57 29.83
N GLY A 467 -10.62 -4.43 29.74
CA GLY A 467 -12.03 -4.08 29.86
C GLY A 467 -12.94 -5.21 29.38
N ALA A 468 -14.18 -5.23 29.86
CA ALA A 468 -15.21 -6.17 29.42
C ALA A 468 -16.47 -5.40 28.99
N GLY A 469 -17.15 -5.87 27.96
CA GLY A 469 -18.42 -5.30 27.50
C GLY A 469 -18.87 -5.84 26.15
N ALA A 470 -20.19 -5.90 25.94
CA ALA A 470 -20.82 -6.45 24.73
C ALA A 470 -20.42 -7.90 24.40
N GLY A 471 -20.30 -8.75 25.43
CA GLY A 471 -19.89 -10.16 25.26
C GLY A 471 -18.40 -10.35 24.91
N LEU A 472 -17.58 -9.29 25.02
CA LEU A 472 -16.15 -9.34 24.74
C LEU A 472 -15.33 -9.02 25.99
N LEU A 473 -14.33 -9.86 26.25
CA LEU A 473 -13.25 -9.58 27.19
C LEU A 473 -12.02 -9.13 26.42
N ARG A 474 -11.55 -7.91 26.72
CA ARG A 474 -10.35 -7.33 26.12
C ARG A 474 -9.19 -7.48 27.09
N MET A 475 -8.09 -8.02 26.59
CA MET A 475 -6.89 -8.29 27.37
C MET A 475 -5.67 -7.64 26.72
N ARG A 476 -4.71 -7.23 27.56
CA ARG A 476 -3.39 -6.78 27.14
C ARG A 476 -2.34 -7.79 27.57
N PHE A 477 -1.34 -8.02 26.73
CA PHE A 477 -0.21 -8.86 27.14
C PHE A 477 0.65 -8.13 28.17
N LEU A 478 1.16 -8.88 29.14
CA LEU A 478 2.21 -8.41 30.04
C LEU A 478 3.57 -8.48 29.35
N LYS A 479 4.66 -8.31 30.11
CA LYS A 479 6.01 -8.38 29.55
C LYS A 479 6.30 -9.81 29.07
N LEU A 480 6.31 -9.99 27.76
CA LEU A 480 6.56 -11.28 27.12
C LEU A 480 8.06 -11.58 26.97
N SER A 481 8.42 -12.86 27.11
CA SER A 481 9.73 -13.37 26.69
C SER A 481 9.92 -13.17 25.18
N PHE A 482 11.12 -13.43 24.68
CA PHE A 482 11.34 -13.36 23.23
C PHE A 482 10.62 -14.50 22.51
N GLU A 483 10.70 -15.71 23.05
CA GLU A 483 10.07 -16.92 22.53
C GLU A 483 8.55 -16.72 22.46
N GLN A 484 7.97 -16.12 23.52
CA GLN A 484 6.56 -15.75 23.54
C GLN A 484 6.19 -14.71 22.48
N ARG A 485 7.03 -13.69 22.27
CA ARG A 485 6.81 -12.67 21.22
C ARG A 485 6.92 -13.26 19.82
N MET A 486 7.90 -14.13 19.60
CA MET A 486 8.10 -14.82 18.33
C MET A 486 6.89 -15.72 18.04
N GLY A 487 6.50 -16.56 19.01
CA GLY A 487 5.31 -17.42 18.91
C GLY A 487 4.05 -16.61 18.63
N LEU A 488 3.84 -15.49 19.32
CA LEU A 488 2.68 -14.62 19.12
C LEU A 488 2.65 -14.00 17.71
N SER A 489 3.81 -13.57 17.21
CA SER A 489 3.93 -13.04 15.84
C SER A 489 3.54 -14.11 14.81
N VAL A 490 4.02 -15.35 15.00
CA VAL A 490 3.67 -16.48 14.13
C VAL A 490 2.19 -16.84 14.25
N ALA A 491 1.65 -16.86 15.47
CA ALA A 491 0.26 -17.20 15.76
C ALA A 491 -0.75 -16.23 15.15
N VAL A 492 -0.42 -14.93 15.12
CA VAL A 492 -1.36 -13.89 14.67
C VAL A 492 -1.10 -13.54 13.20
N LEU A 493 0.15 -13.20 12.85
CA LEU A 493 0.52 -12.62 11.57
C LEU A 493 1.14 -13.63 10.60
N GLY A 494 1.72 -14.72 11.13
CA GLY A 494 2.43 -15.72 10.34
C GLY A 494 1.53 -16.83 9.79
N ARG A 495 0.29 -16.99 10.24
CA ARG A 495 -0.57 -18.11 9.81
C ARG A 495 -0.72 -18.15 8.29
N SER A 496 -0.77 -19.36 7.72
CA SER A 496 -0.91 -19.55 6.27
C SER A 496 -2.21 -18.94 5.71
N ASP A 497 -3.27 -18.87 6.53
CA ASP A 497 -4.58 -18.30 6.20
C ASP A 497 -4.77 -16.87 6.75
N ALA A 498 -3.72 -16.23 7.28
CA ALA A 498 -3.83 -14.96 8.02
C ALA A 498 -4.48 -13.83 7.20
N TRP A 499 -4.30 -13.85 5.88
CA TRP A 499 -4.66 -12.76 4.97
C TRP A 499 -5.65 -13.18 3.88
N GLU A 500 -6.25 -14.36 4.00
CA GLU A 500 -7.34 -14.77 3.13
C GLU A 500 -8.65 -14.08 3.54
N THR A 501 -9.35 -13.49 2.56
CA THR A 501 -10.70 -12.92 2.77
C THR A 501 -11.75 -14.04 2.85
N GLU A 502 -12.85 -13.82 3.57
CA GLU A 502 -13.93 -14.83 3.69
C GLU A 502 -14.50 -15.26 2.34
N ASP A 503 -14.61 -14.34 1.37
CA ASP A 503 -15.05 -14.65 0.01
C ASP A 503 -14.07 -15.60 -0.72
N ARG A 504 -12.76 -15.43 -0.56
CA ARG A 504 -11.74 -16.35 -1.11
C ARG A 504 -11.67 -17.67 -0.35
N LYS A 505 -11.99 -17.70 0.94
CA LYS A 505 -12.11 -18.95 1.71
C LYS A 505 -13.25 -19.82 1.17
N LEU A 506 -14.36 -19.20 0.77
CA LEU A 506 -15.48 -19.88 0.11
C LEU A 506 -15.11 -20.39 -1.30
N GLU A 507 -14.48 -19.57 -2.14
CA GLU A 507 -14.02 -20.01 -3.48
C GLU A 507 -13.00 -21.16 -3.41
N ASN A 508 -12.00 -21.07 -2.52
CA ASN A 508 -11.01 -22.13 -2.32
C ASN A 508 -11.62 -23.42 -1.74
N SER A 509 -12.71 -23.33 -0.97
CA SER A 509 -13.44 -24.50 -0.48
C SER A 509 -14.20 -25.22 -1.60
N MET A 510 -14.73 -24.48 -2.59
CA MET A 510 -15.41 -25.05 -3.75
C MET A 510 -14.43 -25.72 -4.73
N VAL A 511 -13.23 -25.17 -4.88
CA VAL A 511 -12.16 -25.80 -5.70
C VAL A 511 -11.62 -27.09 -5.06
N LYS A 512 -11.70 -27.24 -3.73
CA LYS A 512 -11.37 -28.51 -3.04
C LYS A 512 -12.47 -29.57 -3.14
N ALA A 513 -13.67 -29.18 -3.57
CA ALA A 513 -14.82 -30.08 -3.72
C ALA A 513 -15.05 -30.54 -5.18
N ALA A 514 -14.22 -30.07 -6.11
CA ALA A 514 -14.16 -30.50 -7.51
C ALA A 514 -12.85 -31.26 -7.78
#